data_AF-A0A381NHB3-F1
#
_entry.id   AF-A0A381NHB3-F1
#
_cell.length_a   1.000
_cell.length_b   1.000
_cell.length_c   1.000
_cell.angle_alpha   90.00
_cell.angle_beta   90.00
_cell.angle_gamma   90.00
#
_symmetry.space_group_name_H-M   'P 1'
#
loop_
_entity.id
_entity.type
_entity.pdbx_description
1 polymer ?
#
loop_
_entity_poly.entity_id
_entity_poly.type
_entity_poly.pdbx_seq_one_letter_code
_entity_poly.pdbx_strand_id
1 'polypeptide(L)'
;MFFILLFFAALTSSISMMEAPVAWLSDGLKFSRKSAALLSGSVSFCFGTLAVLSFNILSDFYPLDRIALFSGKNFFVLIDYLVTNIIMPLGGMIIALFAGWIVKEKFSRDELFDNQNHLLHRFWLFLVRFVAPAILGVVFFQLVSS
;
A
#
# COMPACT_ATOMS: atom_id res chain seq x y z
N MET A 1 -0.12 -31.99 3.46
CA MET A 1 -0.65 -31.02 4.47
C MET A 1 -0.08 -29.61 4.30
N PHE A 2 1.24 -29.43 4.12
CA PHE A 2 1.88 -28.09 3.95
C PHE A 2 1.17 -27.18 2.93
N PHE A 3 0.97 -27.63 1.68
CA PHE A 3 0.31 -26.83 0.64
C PHE A 3 -1.14 -26.46 0.96
N ILE A 4 -1.87 -27.30 1.71
CA ILE A 4 -3.25 -27.00 2.11
C ILE A 4 -3.26 -25.85 3.11
N LEU A 5 -2.39 -25.90 4.12
CA LEU A 5 -2.25 -24.82 5.10
C LEU A 5 -1.77 -23.52 4.44
N LEU A 6 -0.79 -23.61 3.54
CA LEU A 6 -0.31 -22.47 2.76
C LEU A 6 -1.42 -21.86 1.91
N PHE A 7 -2.26 -22.69 1.27
CA PHE A 7 -3.41 -22.25 0.49
C PHE A 7 -4.41 -21.46 1.35
N PHE A 8 -4.80 -21.98 2.52
CA PHE A 8 -5.71 -21.26 3.43
C PHE A 8 -5.12 -19.95 3.96
N ALA A 9 -3.81 -19.93 4.25
CA ALA A 9 -3.12 -18.71 4.67
C ALA A 9 -3.10 -17.64 3.55
N ALA A 10 -2.79 -18.04 2.32
CA ALA A 10 -2.79 -17.17 1.15
C ALA A 10 -4.20 -16.68 0.79
N LEU A 11 -5.21 -17.55 0.92
CA LEU A 11 -6.62 -17.22 0.68
C LEU A 11 -7.10 -16.12 1.63
N THR A 12 -6.83 -16.28 2.93
CA THR A 12 -7.26 -15.31 3.95
C THR A 12 -6.56 -13.96 3.76
N SER A 13 -5.27 -13.98 3.42
CA SER A 13 -4.50 -12.75 3.13
C SER A 13 -5.05 -12.04 1.88
N SER A 14 -5.37 -12.79 0.83
CA SER A 14 -5.97 -12.25 -0.40
C SER A 14 -7.34 -11.61 -0.13
N ILE A 15 -8.17 -12.24 0.72
CA ILE A 15 -9.51 -11.70 1.08
C ILE A 15 -9.36 -10.36 1.80
N SER A 16 -8.48 -10.27 2.81
CA SER A 16 -8.25 -9.02 3.55
C SER A 16 -7.71 -7.91 2.64
N MET A 17 -6.84 -8.24 1.68
CA MET A 17 -6.29 -7.25 0.75
C MET A 17 -7.33 -6.73 -0.25
N MET A 18 -8.33 -7.54 -0.63
CA MET A 18 -9.44 -7.12 -1.50
C MET A 18 -10.51 -6.30 -0.76
N GLU A 19 -10.60 -6.38 0.55
CA GLU A 19 -11.63 -5.67 1.33
C GLU A 19 -11.50 -4.15 1.19
N ALA A 20 -10.28 -3.61 1.29
CA ALA A 20 -10.03 -2.18 1.19
C ALA A 20 -10.50 -1.55 -0.14
N PRO A 21 -10.13 -2.06 -1.34
CA PRO A 21 -10.62 -1.49 -2.60
C PRO A 21 -12.13 -1.72 -2.79
N VAL A 22 -12.68 -2.84 -2.32
CA VAL A 22 -14.13 -3.10 -2.41
C VAL A 22 -14.92 -2.13 -1.54
N ALA A 23 -14.48 -1.87 -0.31
CA ALA A 23 -15.09 -0.90 0.59
C ALA A 23 -15.01 0.51 0.00
N TRP A 24 -13.85 0.90 -0.53
CA TRP A 24 -13.68 2.19 -1.19
C TRP A 24 -14.62 2.37 -2.39
N LEU A 25 -14.78 1.35 -3.24
CA LEU A 25 -15.70 1.38 -4.37
C LEU A 25 -17.18 1.38 -3.93
N SER A 26 -17.52 0.62 -2.89
CA SER A 26 -18.91 0.49 -2.42
C SER A 26 -19.38 1.74 -1.67
N ASP A 27 -18.55 2.27 -0.77
CA ASP A 27 -18.90 3.40 0.09
C ASP A 27 -18.60 4.75 -0.58
N GLY A 28 -17.48 4.83 -1.30
CA GLY A 28 -17.05 6.05 -1.99
C GLY A 28 -17.80 6.30 -3.31
N LEU A 29 -17.96 5.26 -4.15
CA LEU A 29 -18.60 5.37 -5.48
C LEU A 29 -20.03 4.80 -5.51
N LYS A 30 -20.60 4.40 -4.37
CA LYS A 30 -21.97 3.87 -4.22
C LYS A 30 -22.27 2.64 -5.09
N PHE A 31 -21.26 1.85 -5.45
CA PHE A 31 -21.49 0.59 -6.15
C PHE A 31 -22.12 -0.47 -5.23
N SER A 32 -22.86 -1.42 -5.82
CA SER A 32 -23.29 -2.61 -5.08
C SER A 32 -22.07 -3.44 -4.67
N ARG A 33 -22.08 -4.02 -3.46
CA ARG A 33 -20.96 -4.84 -2.96
C ARG A 33 -20.51 -5.94 -3.94
N LYS A 34 -21.48 -6.56 -4.62
CA LYS A 34 -21.20 -7.60 -5.63
C LYS A 34 -20.47 -7.03 -6.85
N SER A 35 -20.91 -5.88 -7.36
CA SER A 35 -20.26 -5.20 -8.48
C SER A 35 -18.85 -4.72 -8.13
N ALA A 36 -18.67 -4.15 -6.94
CA ALA A 36 -17.36 -3.71 -6.46
C ALA A 36 -16.35 -4.87 -6.31
N ALA A 37 -16.80 -6.01 -5.77
CA ALA A 37 -16.00 -7.24 -5.67
C ALA A 37 -15.64 -7.81 -7.05
N LEU A 38 -16.60 -7.86 -7.97
CA LEU A 38 -16.34 -8.36 -9.32
C LEU A 38 -15.37 -7.47 -10.09
N LEU A 39 -15.53 -6.14 -9.98
CA LEU A 39 -14.66 -5.17 -10.65
C LEU A 39 -13.23 -5.25 -10.12
N SER A 40 -13.05 -5.17 -8.79
CA SER A 40 -11.72 -5.29 -8.17
C SER A 40 -11.05 -6.62 -8.48
N GLY A 41 -11.80 -7.74 -8.44
CA GLY A 41 -11.30 -9.06 -8.83
C GLY A 41 -10.89 -9.13 -10.31
N SER A 42 -11.69 -8.56 -11.20
CA SER A 42 -11.41 -8.54 -12.65
C SER A 42 -10.18 -7.72 -12.97
N VAL A 43 -10.02 -6.56 -12.32
CA VAL A 43 -8.83 -5.71 -12.45
C VAL A 43 -7.61 -6.45 -11.93
N SER A 44 -7.65 -7.01 -10.72
CA SER A 44 -6.55 -7.79 -10.14
C SER A 44 -6.18 -9.00 -11.01
N PHE A 45 -7.16 -9.69 -11.58
CA PHE A 45 -6.93 -10.80 -12.50
C PHE A 45 -6.23 -10.35 -13.80
N CYS A 46 -6.64 -9.21 -14.35
CA CYS A 46 -6.01 -8.63 -15.54
C CYS A 46 -4.55 -8.24 -15.26
N PHE A 47 -4.28 -7.52 -14.16
CA PHE A 47 -2.92 -7.16 -13.75
C PHE A 47 -2.06 -8.38 -13.41
N GLY A 48 -2.63 -9.38 -12.73
CA GLY A 48 -1.93 -10.64 -12.43
C GLY A 48 -1.58 -11.42 -13.69
N THR A 49 -2.51 -11.50 -14.65
CA THR A 49 -2.24 -12.15 -15.95
C THR A 49 -1.13 -11.41 -16.70
N LEU A 50 -1.18 -10.07 -16.73
CA LEU A 50 -0.16 -9.24 -17.36
C LEU A 50 1.21 -9.38 -16.68
N ALA A 51 1.23 -9.49 -15.35
CA ALA A 51 2.45 -9.77 -14.58
C ALA A 51 3.07 -11.13 -14.94
N VAL A 52 2.26 -12.19 -15.00
CA VAL A 52 2.73 -13.53 -15.38
C VAL A 52 3.24 -13.54 -16.82
N LEU A 53 2.55 -12.86 -17.74
CA LEU A 53 2.96 -12.76 -19.13
C LEU A 53 4.28 -12.00 -19.30
N SER A 54 4.54 -11.03 -18.41
CA SER A 54 5.79 -10.27 -18.32
C SER A 54 7.00 -11.12 -17.91
N PHE A 55 6.80 -12.29 -17.33
CA PHE A 55 7.88 -13.24 -17.03
C PHE A 55 8.15 -14.25 -18.15
N ASN A 56 7.29 -14.32 -19.18
CA ASN A 56 7.37 -15.37 -20.20
C ASN A 56 7.47 -14.82 -21.64
N ILE A 57 6.44 -14.14 -22.14
CA ILE A 57 6.35 -13.71 -23.55
C ILE A 57 6.77 -12.24 -23.69
N LEU A 58 6.47 -11.41 -22.69
CA LEU A 58 6.87 -10.00 -22.64
C LEU A 58 8.18 -9.79 -21.88
N SER A 59 9.02 -10.83 -21.73
CA SER A 59 10.31 -10.71 -21.04
C SER A 59 11.27 -9.73 -21.72
N ASP A 60 11.11 -9.53 -23.04
CA ASP A 60 11.91 -8.61 -23.86
C ASP A 60 11.13 -7.34 -24.25
N PHE A 61 9.89 -7.18 -23.75
CA PHE A 61 9.08 -6.00 -24.03
C PHE A 61 9.28 -4.97 -22.93
N TYR A 62 10.21 -4.04 -23.18
CA TYR A 62 10.52 -2.91 -22.31
C TYR A 62 9.74 -1.67 -22.76
N PRO A 63 8.49 -1.44 -22.29
CA PRO A 63 7.71 -0.29 -22.74
C PRO A 63 8.33 1.07 -22.38
N LEU A 64 9.26 1.11 -21.41
CA LEU A 64 9.89 2.31 -20.87
C LEU A 64 11.42 2.36 -21.06
N ASP A 65 11.98 1.64 -22.04
CA ASP A 65 13.44 1.60 -22.28
C ASP A 65 14.06 2.94 -22.69
N ARG A 66 13.23 3.96 -23.00
CA ARG A 66 13.69 5.32 -23.33
C ARG A 66 14.00 6.21 -22.12
N ILE A 67 13.78 5.73 -20.89
CA ILE A 67 14.08 6.47 -19.66
C ILE A 67 15.16 5.71 -18.90
N ALA A 68 16.32 6.35 -18.67
CA ALA A 68 17.52 5.71 -18.10
C ALA A 68 17.30 5.06 -16.71
N LEU A 69 16.30 5.50 -15.94
CA LEU A 69 15.91 4.92 -14.65
C LEU A 69 15.12 3.59 -14.76
N PHE A 70 14.59 3.26 -15.94
CA PHE A 70 13.68 2.12 -16.16
C PHE A 70 14.18 1.11 -17.20
N SER A 71 15.40 1.27 -17.73
CA SER A 71 15.98 0.33 -18.69
C SER A 71 16.10 -1.07 -18.08
N GLY A 72 15.66 -2.08 -18.85
CA GLY A 72 15.69 -3.49 -18.43
C GLY A 72 14.62 -3.94 -17.42
N LYS A 73 13.68 -3.06 -17.00
CA LYS A 73 12.60 -3.46 -16.08
C LYS A 73 11.37 -3.95 -16.85
N ASN A 74 11.03 -5.21 -16.65
CA ASN A 74 9.78 -5.83 -17.09
C ASN A 74 8.56 -5.12 -16.48
N PHE A 75 7.38 -5.21 -17.11
CA PHE A 75 6.17 -4.51 -16.70
C PHE A 75 5.82 -4.73 -15.21
N PHE A 76 5.95 -5.97 -14.72
CA PHE A 76 5.77 -6.29 -13.31
C PHE A 76 6.76 -5.54 -12.40
N VAL A 77 8.06 -5.55 -12.75
CA VAL A 77 9.12 -4.90 -11.98
C VAL A 77 8.94 -3.39 -11.93
N LEU A 78 8.44 -2.79 -13.02
CA LEU A 78 8.13 -1.37 -13.08
C LEU A 78 7.00 -1.00 -12.11
N ILE A 79 5.88 -1.74 -12.14
CA ILE A 79 4.76 -1.49 -11.23
C ILE A 79 5.16 -1.75 -9.78
N ASP A 80 5.88 -2.85 -9.52
CA ASP A 80 6.37 -3.15 -8.18
C ASP A 80 7.28 -2.03 -7.66
N TYR A 81 8.20 -1.53 -8.49
CA TYR A 81 9.05 -0.41 -8.10
C TYR A 81 8.22 0.85 -7.79
N LEU A 82 7.25 1.21 -8.65
CA LEU A 82 6.37 2.36 -8.42
C LEU A 82 5.58 2.23 -7.12
N VAL A 83 4.97 1.06 -6.87
CA VAL A 83 4.18 0.83 -5.67
C VAL A 83 5.05 0.83 -4.43
N THR A 84 6.14 0.07 -4.45
CA THR A 84 6.97 -0.19 -3.27
C THR A 84 7.85 0.96 -2.88
N ASN A 85 8.41 1.66 -3.86
CA ASN A 85 9.35 2.75 -3.59
C ASN A 85 8.69 4.12 -3.61
N ILE A 86 7.59 4.31 -4.33
CA ILE A 86 6.96 5.64 -4.45
C ILE A 86 5.64 5.69 -3.69
N ILE A 87 4.67 4.84 -4.05
CA ILE A 87 3.31 4.94 -3.49
C ILE A 87 3.29 4.61 -1.99
N MET A 88 3.93 3.53 -1.56
CA MET A 88 3.92 3.11 -0.15
C MET A 88 4.60 4.15 0.78
N PRO A 89 5.83 4.64 0.51
CA PRO A 89 6.46 5.66 1.34
C PRO A 89 5.71 6.99 1.34
N LEU A 90 5.19 7.41 0.19
CA LEU A 90 4.44 8.66 0.05
C LEU A 90 3.10 8.59 0.80
N GLY A 91 2.37 7.47 0.65
CA GLY A 91 1.14 7.21 1.41
C GLY A 91 1.39 7.20 2.92
N GLY A 92 2.47 6.52 3.36
CA GLY A 92 2.90 6.54 4.75
C GLY A 92 3.23 7.95 5.26
N MET A 93 3.85 8.79 4.44
CA MET A 93 4.18 10.17 4.80
C MET A 93 2.92 11.03 4.97
N ILE A 94 1.96 10.93 4.04
CA ILE A 94 0.68 11.63 4.15
C ILE A 94 -0.07 11.19 5.41
N ILE A 95 -0.12 9.88 5.69
CA ILE A 95 -0.79 9.34 6.88
C ILE A 95 -0.08 9.82 8.15
N ALA A 96 1.25 9.80 8.21
CA ALA A 96 2.01 10.27 9.37
C ALA A 96 1.83 11.78 9.60
N LEU A 97 1.85 12.59 8.53
CA LEU A 97 1.59 14.03 8.61
C LEU A 97 0.15 14.31 9.06
N PHE A 98 -0.82 13.58 8.51
CA PHE A 98 -2.22 13.71 8.90
C PHE A 98 -2.44 13.32 10.37
N ALA A 99 -1.95 12.15 10.79
CA ALA A 99 -2.10 11.66 12.15
C ALA A 99 -1.32 12.50 13.18
N GLY A 100 -0.13 13.01 12.82
CA GLY A 100 0.73 13.76 13.75
C GLY A 100 0.39 15.25 13.90
N TRP A 101 -0.18 15.88 12.87
CA TRP A 101 -0.41 17.34 12.85
C TRP A 101 -1.86 17.76 12.59
N ILE A 102 -2.67 16.97 11.87
CA ILE A 102 -4.03 17.36 11.49
C ILE A 102 -5.08 16.76 12.44
N VAL A 103 -4.87 15.53 12.90
CA VAL A 103 -5.79 14.89 13.86
C VAL A 103 -5.75 15.64 15.19
N LYS A 104 -6.90 16.19 15.59
CA LYS A 104 -7.03 16.86 16.89
C LYS A 104 -6.78 15.85 18.01
N GLU A 105 -5.93 16.22 18.96
CA GLU A 105 -5.50 15.41 20.11
C GLU A 105 -6.69 14.73 20.84
N LYS A 106 -7.84 15.42 20.88
CA LYS A 106 -9.08 14.92 21.49
C LYS A 106 -9.64 13.66 20.81
N PHE A 107 -9.65 13.57 19.47
CA PHE A 107 -10.15 12.39 18.76
C PHE A 107 -9.20 11.20 18.91
N SER A 108 -7.89 11.45 18.84
CA SER A 108 -6.88 10.40 19.02
C SER A 108 -6.83 9.87 20.47
N ARG A 109 -7.10 10.71 21.48
CA ARG A 109 -7.20 10.28 22.89
C ARG A 109 -8.42 9.43 23.17
N ASP A 110 -9.58 9.82 22.64
CA ASP A 110 -10.85 9.16 22.89
C ASP A 110 -10.93 7.81 22.15
N GLU A 111 -10.39 7.70 20.92
CA GLU A 111 -10.46 6.45 20.15
C GLU A 111 -9.34 5.44 20.46
N LEU A 112 -8.11 5.87 20.75
CA LEU A 112 -6.96 4.96 20.85
C LEU A 112 -6.57 4.59 22.30
N PHE A 113 -6.86 5.45 23.27
CA PHE A 113 -6.33 5.29 24.64
C PHE A 113 -7.40 5.37 25.73
N ASP A 114 -8.68 5.38 25.35
CA ASP A 114 -9.85 5.42 26.25
C ASP A 114 -9.70 6.47 27.38
N ASN A 115 -9.02 7.57 27.07
CA ASN A 115 -8.73 8.69 27.97
C ASN A 115 -7.86 8.39 29.24
N GLN A 116 -7.32 7.17 29.43
CA GLN A 116 -6.64 6.80 30.69
C GLN A 116 -5.12 6.98 30.68
N ASN A 117 -4.45 6.92 29.51
CA ASN A 117 -2.99 6.85 29.44
C ASN A 117 -2.32 8.03 28.72
N HIS A 118 -2.21 9.16 29.44
CA HIS A 118 -1.62 10.41 28.94
C HIS A 118 -0.16 10.28 28.45
N LEU A 119 0.63 9.42 29.10
CA LEU A 119 2.03 9.20 28.74
C LEU A 119 2.15 8.44 27.42
N LEU A 120 1.41 7.34 27.25
CA LEU A 120 1.40 6.53 26.03
C LEU A 120 0.95 7.35 24.82
N HIS A 121 -0.09 8.18 24.97
CA HIS A 121 -0.55 9.06 23.91
C HIS A 121 0.53 10.07 23.49
N ARG A 122 1.25 10.67 24.45
CA ARG A 122 2.34 11.62 24.17
C ARG A 122 3.55 10.95 23.50
N PHE A 123 3.90 9.73 23.92
CA PHE A 123 4.92 8.92 23.25
C PHE A 123 4.52 8.55 21.83
N TRP A 124 3.28 8.11 21.61
CA TRP A 124 2.76 7.81 20.28
C TRP A 124 2.78 9.04 19.37
N LEU A 125 2.30 10.19 19.85
CA LEU A 125 2.37 11.45 19.09
C LEU A 125 3.81 11.85 18.76
N PHE A 126 4.75 11.67 19.69
CA PHE A 126 6.16 11.93 19.43
C PHE A 126 6.71 11.01 18.31
N LEU A 127 6.38 9.72 18.35
CA LEU A 127 6.79 8.77 17.31
C LEU A 127 6.21 9.14 15.94
N VAL A 128 4.90 9.43 15.87
CA VAL A 128 4.24 9.78 14.61
C VAL A 128 4.70 11.14 14.06
N ARG A 129 5.00 12.10 14.94
CA ARG A 129 5.38 13.46 14.55
C ARG A 129 6.88 13.64 14.26
N PHE A 130 7.75 12.83 14.85
CA PHE A 130 9.20 12.96 14.67
C PHE A 130 9.84 11.73 14.04
N VAL A 131 9.52 10.53 14.52
CA VAL A 131 10.17 9.30 14.06
C VAL A 131 9.68 8.86 12.69
N ALA A 132 8.36 8.85 12.46
CA ALA A 132 7.80 8.44 11.17
C ALA A 132 8.26 9.34 9.99
N PRO A 133 8.19 10.68 10.06
CA PRO A 133 8.70 11.55 9.00
C PRO A 133 10.22 11.47 8.84
N ALA A 134 10.98 11.27 9.92
CA ALA A 134 12.44 11.11 9.83
C ALA A 134 12.81 9.83 9.06
N ILE A 135 12.19 8.70 9.40
CA ILE A 135 12.42 7.43 8.68
C ILE A 135 12.01 7.56 7.22
N LEU A 136 10.84 8.13 6.95
CA LEU A 136 10.38 8.32 5.57
C LEU A 136 11.28 9.27 4.79
N GLY A 137 11.80 10.33 5.42
CA GLY A 137 12.80 11.21 4.82
C GLY A 137 14.09 10.48 4.44
N VAL A 138 14.56 9.55 5.26
CA VAL A 138 15.71 8.69 4.94
C VAL A 138 15.39 7.76 3.76
N VAL A 139 14.20 7.15 3.74
CA VAL A 139 13.76 6.30 2.62
C VAL A 139 13.73 7.10 1.32
N PHE A 140 13.13 8.29 1.31
CA PHE A 140 13.14 9.17 0.14
C PHE A 140 14.55 9.58 -0.30
N PHE A 141 15.45 9.87 0.65
CA PHE A 141 16.84 10.19 0.33
C PHE A 141 17.57 9.01 -0.33
N GLN A 142 17.38 7.80 0.19
CA GLN A 142 17.95 6.59 -0.42
C GLN A 142 17.41 6.37 -1.83
N LEU A 143 16.11 6.58 -2.04
CA LEU A 143 15.47 6.43 -3.34
C LEU A 143 15.95 7.42 -4.39
N VAL A 144 16.29 8.66 -4.00
CA VAL A 144 16.85 9.66 -4.91
C VAL A 144 18.33 9.39 -5.20
N SER A 145 19.04 8.75 -4.27
CA SER A 145 20.47 8.45 -4.38
C SER A 145 20.79 7.13 -5.10
N SER A 146 19.78 6.32 -5.45
CA SER A 146 19.91 5.02 -6.13
C SER A 146 19.41 5.05 -7.56
#